data_AF-A0A330L052-F1
#
_entry.id   AF-A0A330L052-F1
#
_cell.length_a   1.000
_cell.length_b   1.000
_cell.length_c   1.000
_cell.angle_alpha   90.00
_cell.angle_beta   90.00
_cell.angle_gamma   90.00
#
_symmetry.space_group_name_H-M   'P 1'
#
loop_
_entity.id
_entity.type
_entity.pdbx_description
1 polymer ?
#
loop_
_entity_poly.entity_id
_entity_poly.type
_entity_poly.pdbx_seq_one_letter_code
_entity_poly.pdbx_strand_id
1 'polypeptide(L)'
;MASQIYISGFPPSYTRSQLRQIFVPFGKVESVHVLRDARGFFVGVVQMSSPDEVEHIFGAQQVFQVEGKHLDIWEPPETESAQR
;
A
#
# COMPACT_ATOMS: atom_id res chain seq x y z
N MET A 1 -6.03 11.41 10.14
CA MET A 1 -5.96 10.66 8.88
C MET A 1 -4.60 10.01 8.82
N ALA A 2 -4.54 8.71 8.52
CA ALA A 2 -3.26 7.99 8.45
C ALA A 2 -2.63 8.19 7.07
N SER A 3 -1.34 8.51 7.03
CA SER A 3 -0.59 8.56 5.77
C SER A 3 -0.06 7.17 5.37
N GLN A 4 -0.69 6.09 5.82
CA GLN A 4 -0.20 4.73 5.60
C GLN A 4 -1.33 3.85 5.04
N ILE A 5 -0.99 2.97 4.09
CA ILE A 5 -1.92 2.05 3.44
C ILE A 5 -1.37 0.63 3.46
N TYR A 6 -2.29 -0.34 3.52
CA TYR A 6 -1.98 -1.76 3.47
C TYR A 6 -2.55 -2.33 2.18
N ILE A 7 -1.80 -3.25 1.56
CA ILE A 7 -2.07 -3.79 0.23
C ILE A 7 -1.90 -5.31 0.32
N SER A 8 -2.80 -6.08 -0.26
CA SER A 8 -2.58 -7.51 -0.48
C SER A 8 -3.17 -7.98 -1.81
N GLY A 9 -3.03 -9.28 -2.08
CA GLY A 9 -3.47 -9.87 -3.34
C GLY A 9 -2.48 -9.72 -4.51
N PHE A 10 -1.33 -9.07 -4.29
CA PHE A 10 -0.29 -8.95 -5.32
C PHE A 10 0.51 -10.25 -5.50
N PRO A 11 1.04 -10.49 -6.71
CA PRO A 11 1.87 -11.65 -7.01
C PRO A 11 3.16 -11.70 -6.17
N PRO A 12 3.74 -12.88 -5.90
CA PRO A 12 5.04 -12.99 -5.24
C PRO A 12 6.19 -12.33 -6.03
N SER A 13 5.99 -12.12 -7.34
CA SER A 13 6.90 -11.38 -8.22
C SER A 13 6.94 -9.88 -7.92
N TYR A 14 5.90 -9.34 -7.25
CA TYR A 14 5.83 -7.93 -6.88
C TYR A 14 6.66 -7.67 -5.64
N THR A 15 7.59 -6.73 -5.77
CA THR A 15 8.47 -6.28 -4.68
C THR A 15 8.08 -4.89 -4.21
N ARG A 16 8.65 -4.46 -3.07
CA ARG A 16 8.48 -3.10 -2.55
C ARG A 16 8.72 -2.01 -3.62
N SER A 17 9.65 -2.24 -4.55
CA SER A 17 9.97 -1.30 -5.61
C SER A 17 8.82 -1.16 -6.60
N GLN A 18 8.18 -2.27 -6.96
CA GLN A 18 7.03 -2.28 -7.85
C GLN A 18 5.82 -1.59 -7.20
N LEU A 19 5.53 -1.92 -5.93
CA LEU A 19 4.50 -1.23 -5.17
C LEU A 19 4.77 0.28 -5.12
N ARG A 20 6.00 0.69 -4.80
CA ARG A 20 6.38 2.10 -4.83
C ARG A 20 6.08 2.75 -6.17
N GLN A 21 6.44 2.12 -7.30
CA GLN A 21 6.18 2.68 -8.63
C GLN A 21 4.68 2.87 -8.92
N ILE A 22 3.81 2.04 -8.35
CA ILE A 22 2.35 2.19 -8.47
C ILE A 22 1.87 3.45 -7.73
N PHE A 23 2.42 3.76 -6.55
CA PHE A 23 1.97 4.90 -5.73
C PHE A 23 2.70 6.22 -6.02
N VAL A 24 3.90 6.17 -6.63
CA VAL A 24 4.63 7.37 -7.08
C VAL A 24 3.79 8.36 -7.90
N PRO A 25 2.93 7.96 -8.85
CA PRO A 25 2.07 8.91 -9.57
C PRO A 25 0.95 9.51 -8.72
N PHE A 26 0.56 8.84 -7.63
CA PHE A 26 -0.43 9.36 -6.68
C PHE A 26 0.21 10.25 -5.63
N GLY A 27 1.52 10.12 -5.41
CA GLY A 27 2.19 10.94 -4.44
C GLY A 27 3.60 10.56 -4.05
N LYS A 28 4.12 11.28 -3.05
CA LYS A 28 5.44 11.00 -2.49
C LYS A 28 5.37 9.86 -1.49
N VAL A 29 5.90 8.70 -1.89
CA VAL A 29 6.09 7.54 -1.03
C VAL A 29 7.31 7.76 -0.12
N GLU A 30 7.07 7.85 1.19
CA GLU A 30 8.08 7.95 2.25
C GLU A 30 8.76 6.60 2.48
N SER A 31 7.96 5.53 2.61
CA SER A 31 8.47 4.19 2.91
C SER A 31 7.59 3.09 2.34
N VAL A 32 8.19 1.94 2.03
CA VAL A 32 7.46 0.74 1.60
C VAL A 32 8.03 -0.48 2.29
N HIS A 33 7.16 -1.19 2.99
CA HIS A 33 7.44 -2.46 3.63
C HIS A 33 6.64 -3.56 2.93
N VAL A 34 7.23 -4.74 2.81
CA VAL A 34 6.51 -5.94 2.37
C VAL A 34 6.64 -6.96 3.48
N LEU A 35 5.52 -7.23 4.12
CA LEU A 35 5.36 -8.23 5.14
C LEU A 35 4.91 -9.53 4.48
N ARG A 36 5.40 -10.65 4.99
CA ARG A 36 4.95 -11.97 4.57
C ARG A 36 4.16 -12.55 5.73
N ASP A 37 2.89 -12.83 5.48
CA ASP A 37 2.01 -13.46 6.45
C ASP A 37 2.34 -14.95 6.59
N ALA A 38 2.07 -15.53 7.77
CA ALA A 38 2.29 -16.95 8.06
C ALA A 38 1.49 -17.88 7.13
N ARG A 39 0.38 -17.39 6.56
CA ARG A 39 -0.43 -18.10 5.56
C ARG A 39 0.18 -18.11 4.16
N GLY A 40 1.33 -17.47 3.96
CA GLY A 40 2.02 -17.39 2.67
C GLY A 40 1.55 -16.24 1.78
N PHE A 41 0.69 -15.35 2.28
CA PHE A 41 0.29 -14.13 1.57
C PHE A 41 1.34 -13.02 1.79
N PHE A 42 1.48 -12.14 0.80
CA PHE A 42 2.31 -10.96 0.89
C PHE A 42 1.41 -9.75 1.14
N VAL A 43 1.80 -8.93 2.12
CA VAL A 43 1.12 -7.69 2.50
C VAL A 43 2.10 -6.55 2.33
N GLY A 44 1.78 -5.59 1.48
CA GLY A 44 2.56 -4.39 1.24
C GLY A 44 2.04 -3.27 2.12
N VAL A 45 2.91 -2.64 2.90
CA VAL A 45 2.59 -1.46 3.69
C VAL A 45 3.31 -0.28 3.07
N VAL A 46 2.57 0.72 2.61
CA VAL A 46 3.12 1.91 1.96
C VAL A 46 2.81 3.12 2.82
N GLN A 47 3.84 3.90 3.13
CA GLN A 47 3.73 5.16 3.84
C GLN A 47 3.91 6.30 2.85
N MET A 48 2.88 7.14 2.77
CA MET A 48 2.80 8.35 1.98
C MET A 48 3.24 9.55 2.81
N SER A 49 3.62 10.62 2.13
CA SER A 49 4.01 11.89 2.75
C SER A 49 2.82 12.70 3.27
N SER A 50 1.62 12.52 2.72
CA SER A 50 0.40 13.23 3.12
C SER A 50 -0.80 12.28 3.12
N PRO A 51 -1.75 12.43 4.06
CA PRO A 51 -2.98 11.64 4.06
C PRO A 51 -3.91 11.95 2.87
N ASP A 52 -3.89 13.14 2.29
CA ASP A 52 -4.67 13.44 1.07
C ASP A 52 -4.33 12.48 -0.07
N GLU A 53 -3.05 12.18 -0.26
CA GLU A 53 -2.56 11.25 -1.30
C GLU A 53 -3.13 9.83 -1.08
N VAL A 54 -3.33 9.46 0.18
CA VAL A 54 -3.92 8.18 0.57
C VAL A 54 -5.39 8.11 0.14
N GLU A 55 -6.17 9.17 0.37
CA GLU A 55 -7.57 9.24 -0.08
C GLU A 55 -7.69 9.13 -1.60
N HIS A 56 -6.78 9.77 -2.34
CA HIS A 56 -6.70 9.66 -3.79
C HIS A 56 -6.41 8.22 -4.25
N ILE A 57 -5.54 7.51 -3.54
CA ILE A 57 -5.23 6.10 -3.81
C ILE A 57 -6.45 5.21 -3.55
N PHE A 58 -7.18 5.43 -2.46
CA PHE A 58 -8.41 4.68 -2.16
C PHE A 58 -9.48 4.91 -3.22
N GLY A 59 -9.65 6.14 -3.69
CA GLY A 59 -10.53 6.45 -4.82
C GLY A 59 -10.12 5.73 -6.11
N ALA A 60 -8.83 5.48 -6.29
CA ALA A 60 -8.28 4.73 -7.41
C ALA A 60 -8.06 3.23 -7.10
N GLN A 61 -8.49 2.71 -5.94
CA GLN A 61 -8.16 1.34 -5.55
C GLN A 61 -8.69 0.30 -6.54
N GLN A 62 -9.89 0.54 -7.07
CA GLN A 62 -10.53 -0.37 -8.02
C GLN A 62 -9.80 -0.50 -9.37
N VAL A 63 -8.93 0.45 -9.74
CA VAL A 63 -8.15 0.36 -10.99
C VAL A 63 -6.82 -0.39 -10.82
N PHE A 64 -6.38 -0.70 -9.60
CA PHE A 64 -5.17 -1.49 -9.41
C PHE A 64 -5.45 -2.97 -9.69
N GLN A 65 -5.29 -3.35 -10.95
CA GLN A 65 -5.26 -4.74 -11.41
C GLN A 65 -3.84 -5.12 -11.82
N VAL A 66 -3.32 -6.20 -11.24
CA VAL A 66 -2.03 -6.78 -11.62
C VAL A 66 -2.19 -8.27 -11.86
N GLU A 67 -1.73 -8.72 -13.03
CA GLU A 67 -1.91 -10.11 -13.50
C GLU A 67 -3.38 -10.58 -13.48
N GLY A 68 -4.33 -9.66 -13.72
CA GLY A 68 -5.77 -9.96 -13.68
C GLY A 68 -6.36 -10.13 -12.27
N LYS A 69 -5.57 -9.90 -11.22
CA LYS A 69 -6.05 -9.82 -9.83
C LYS A 69 -6.18 -8.37 -9.38
N HIS A 70 -7.26 -8.08 -8.68
CA HIS A 70 -7.43 -6.82 -7.98
C HIS A 70 -6.54 -6.78 -6.75
N LEU A 71 -5.91 -5.64 -6.52
CA LEU A 71 -5.22 -5.40 -5.26
C LEU A 71 -6.24 -4.95 -4.21
N ASP A 72 -6.26 -5.66 -3.09
CA ASP A 72 -6.98 -5.23 -1.91
C ASP A 72 -6.14 -4.16 -1.22
N ILE A 73 -6.66 -2.95 -1.10
CA ILE A 73 -6.05 -1.86 -0.33
C ILE A 73 -6.99 -1.53 0.83
N TRP A 74 -6.44 -1.28 2.01
CA TRP A 74 -7.21 -0.86 3.19
C TRP A 74 -6.38 0.06 4.08
N GLU A 75 -7.07 0.92 4.82
CA GLU A 75 -6.45 1.75 5.83
C GLU A 75 -6.03 0.88 7.02
N PRO A 76 -4.82 1.05 7.56
CA PRO A 76 -4.48 0.41 8.82
C PRO A 76 -5.48 0.83 9.91
N PRO A 77 -5.86 -0.09 10.81
CA PRO A 77 -6.46 0.34 12.07
C PRO A 77 -5.43 1.23 12.75
N GLU A 78 -5.79 2.51 12.91
CA GLU A 78 -4.99 3.63 13.41
C GLU A 78 -3.70 3.18 14.09
N THR A 79 -2.68 2.88 13.28
CA THR A 79 -1.45 2.29 13.81
C THR A 79 -0.74 3.44 14.46
N GLU A 80 -0.72 3.41 15.80
CA GLU A 80 -0.05 4.38 16.68
C GLU A 80 1.13 4.97 15.94
N SER A 81 0.91 6.19 15.42
CA SER A 81 1.94 6.96 14.76
C SER A 81 3.01 7.09 15.82
N ALA A 82 4.14 6.40 15.63
CA ALA A 82 5.23 6.32 16.59
C ALA A 82 5.53 7.72 17.13
N GLN A 83 4.93 8.05 18.27
CA GLN A 83 5.04 9.35 18.88
C GLN A 83 6.21 9.24 19.83
N ARG A 84 7.40 9.40 19.24
CA ARG A 84 8.70 9.73 19.84
C ARG A 84 9.24 8.87 20.99
#